data_AF-A0A938W1Z4-F1
#
_entry.id   AF-A0A938W1Z4-F1
#
_cell.length_a   1.000
_cell.length_b   1.000
_cell.length_c   1.000
_cell.angle_alpha   90.00
_cell.angle_beta   90.00
_cell.angle_gamma   90.00
#
_symmetry.space_group_name_H-M   'P 1'
#
loop_
_entity.id
_entity.type
_entity.pdbx_description
1 polymer ?
#
loop_
_entity_poly.entity_id
_entity_poly.type
_entity_poly.pdbx_seq_one_letter_code
_entity_poly.pdbx_strand_id
1 'polypeptide(L)'
;MPRQIIRRVRTAHCKKGPSRCAKCREASDSAICLLELWPPDEGTAQRRLIALNRDGQRVWYAYEVAREFDTVAEAGAFAAQNAIDDVEL
;
A
#
# COMPACT_ATOMS: atom_id res chain seq x y z
N MET A 1 0.63 9.56 14.66
CA MET A 1 1.50 9.80 13.50
C MET A 1 1.29 8.69 12.50
N PRO A 2 1.22 8.96 11.19
CA PRO A 2 1.05 7.92 10.19
C PRO A 2 2.27 6.98 10.20
N ARG A 3 2.03 5.68 10.13
CA ARG A 3 3.10 4.67 10.06
C ARG A 3 3.44 4.39 8.61
N GLN A 4 4.72 4.33 8.26
CA GLN A 4 5.15 4.02 6.91
C GLN A 4 5.46 2.53 6.75
N ILE A 5 5.00 1.94 5.65
CA ILE A 5 5.34 0.57 5.24
C ILE A 5 5.62 0.54 3.74
N ILE A 6 6.35 -0.45 3.26
CA ILE A 6 6.54 -0.69 1.82
C ILE A 6 5.91 -2.01 1.43
N ARG A 7 5.03 -1.99 0.42
CA ARG A 7 4.29 -3.16 -0.07
C ARG A 7 4.05 -3.10 -1.57
N ARG A 8 3.94 -4.27 -2.19
CA ARG A 8 3.28 -4.38 -3.50
C ARG A 8 1.78 -4.22 -3.35
N VAL A 9 1.22 -3.19 -3.97
CA VAL A 9 -0.24 -2.99 -4.02
C VAL A 9 -0.71 -2.87 -5.44
N ARG A 10 -1.93 -3.36 -5.71
CA ARG A 10 -2.58 -3.15 -7.00
C ARG A 10 -2.99 -1.69 -7.11
N THR A 11 -2.47 -1.01 -8.13
CA THR A 11 -2.90 0.34 -8.49
C THR A 11 -4.25 0.24 -9.19
N ALA A 12 -5.34 0.26 -8.40
CA ALA A 12 -6.66 0.24 -8.98
C ALA A 12 -6.94 1.57 -9.69
N HIS A 13 -7.16 1.54 -11.02
CA HIS A 13 -7.61 2.69 -11.78
C HIS A 13 -9.02 3.16 -11.36
N CYS A 14 -9.89 2.26 -10.87
CA CYS A 14 -11.21 2.65 -10.33
C CYS A 14 -11.80 1.65 -9.32
N LYS A 15 -12.87 2.05 -8.62
CA LYS A 15 -13.58 1.24 -7.61
C LYS A 15 -14.18 -0.08 -8.12
N LYS A 16 -14.39 -0.21 -9.44
CA LYS A 16 -15.01 -1.40 -10.05
C LYS A 16 -14.05 -2.59 -10.13
N GLY A 17 -12.73 -2.32 -10.11
CA GLY A 17 -11.70 -3.36 -10.16
C GLY A 17 -11.61 -4.14 -11.48
N PRO A 18 -10.62 -5.05 -11.61
CA PRO A 18 -10.32 -5.78 -12.86
C PRO A 18 -11.43 -6.72 -13.34
N SER A 19 -12.28 -7.21 -12.42
CA SER A 19 -13.45 -8.03 -12.75
C SER A 19 -14.47 -7.26 -13.59
N ARG A 20 -14.53 -5.92 -13.47
CA ARG A 20 -15.55 -5.07 -14.10
C ARG A 20 -15.02 -3.86 -14.87
N CYS A 21 -13.71 -3.62 -14.91
CA CYS A 21 -13.11 -2.49 -15.64
C CYS A 21 -11.94 -2.99 -16.51
N ALA A 22 -12.02 -2.74 -17.82
CA ALA A 22 -10.98 -3.11 -18.78
C ALA A 22 -9.63 -2.46 -18.46
N LYS A 23 -9.62 -1.15 -18.15
CA LYS A 23 -8.40 -0.43 -17.73
C LYS A 23 -7.77 -1.01 -16.46
N CYS A 24 -8.56 -1.46 -15.48
CA CYS A 24 -8.03 -2.13 -14.29
C CYS A 24 -7.53 -3.55 -14.58
N ARG A 25 -8.03 -4.19 -15.64
CA ARG A 25 -7.61 -5.52 -16.09
C ARG A 25 -6.28 -5.44 -16.86
N GLU A 26 -6.11 -4.38 -17.63
CA GLU A 26 -4.86 -4.04 -18.33
C GLU A 26 -3.80 -3.50 -17.36
N ALA A 27 -4.19 -2.68 -16.37
CA ALA A 27 -3.32 -2.19 -15.30
C ALA A 27 -3.01 -3.29 -14.25
N SER A 28 -2.70 -4.50 -14.69
CA SER A 28 -2.46 -5.67 -13.82
C SER A 28 -1.18 -5.54 -12.98
N ASP A 29 -0.42 -4.46 -13.16
CA ASP A 29 0.83 -4.23 -12.45
C ASP A 29 0.55 -3.85 -10.99
N SER A 30 0.91 -4.75 -10.09
CA SER A 30 1.19 -4.36 -8.72
C SER A 30 2.41 -3.43 -8.74
N ALA A 31 2.26 -2.23 -8.20
CA ALA A 31 3.39 -1.32 -8.00
C ALA A 31 4.01 -1.56 -6.63
N ILE A 32 5.31 -1.36 -6.52
CA ILE A 32 6.01 -1.32 -5.23
C ILE A 32 5.78 0.08 -4.67
N CYS A 33 5.08 0.19 -3.54
CA CYS A 33 4.66 1.48 -3.00
C CYS A 33 5.11 1.67 -1.56
N LEU A 34 5.51 2.90 -1.24
CA LEU A 34 5.51 3.43 0.12
C LEU A 34 4.06 3.79 0.48
N LEU A 35 3.56 3.18 1.54
CA LEU A 35 2.22 3.42 2.06
C LEU A 35 2.31 4.14 3.40
N GLU A 36 1.56 5.21 3.54
CA GLU A 36 1.30 5.85 4.83
C GLU A 36 0.03 5.25 5.42
N LEU A 37 0.11 4.75 6.65
CA LEU A 37 -0.98 4.09 7.35
C LEU A 37 -1.52 5.01 8.44
N TRP A 38 -2.85 5.15 8.47
CA TRP A 38 -3.57 5.80 9.56
C TRP A 38 -4.06 4.78 10.57
N PRO A 39 -4.16 5.14 11.86
CA PRO A 39 -4.74 4.28 12.88
C PRO A 39 -6.14 3.78 12.48
N PRO A 40 -6.50 2.54 12.87
CA PRO A 40 -7.89 2.11 12.77
C PRO A 40 -8.76 3.10 13.55
N ASP A 41 -9.91 3.47 12.99
CA ASP A 41 -10.91 4.41 13.53
C ASP A 41 -10.70 5.93 13.33
N GLU A 42 -9.65 6.40 12.64
CA GLU A 42 -9.60 7.80 12.17
C GLU A 42 -10.48 8.04 10.91
N GLY A 43 -11.77 8.28 11.16
CA GLY A 43 -12.59 9.31 10.50
C GLY A 43 -12.82 9.31 8.97
N THR A 44 -14.09 9.10 8.61
CA THR A 44 -14.93 9.79 7.57
C THR A 44 -14.53 9.84 6.09
N ALA A 45 -13.31 9.50 5.68
CA ALA A 45 -12.93 9.46 4.26
C ALA A 45 -12.96 8.04 3.68
N GLN A 46 -13.48 7.87 2.45
CA GLN A 46 -13.35 6.61 1.69
C GLN A 46 -11.89 6.40 1.28
N ARG A 47 -11.04 5.96 2.22
CA ARG A 47 -9.64 5.59 1.95
C ARG A 47 -9.53 4.13 1.57
N ARG A 48 -8.45 3.80 0.84
CA ARG A 48 -8.12 2.40 0.54
C ARG A 48 -7.71 1.71 1.83
N LEU A 49 -8.10 0.45 1.98
CA LEU A 49 -7.77 -0.35 3.15
C LEU A 49 -6.77 -1.45 2.76
N ILE A 50 -5.83 -1.73 3.67
CA ILE A 50 -4.93 -2.88 3.60
C ILE A 50 -5.06 -3.70 4.88
N ALA A 51 -5.09 -5.02 4.74
CA ALA A 51 -5.07 -5.94 5.88
C ALA A 51 -3.62 -6.30 6.21
N LEU A 52 -3.20 -6.04 7.44
CA LEU A 52 -1.87 -6.38 7.93
C LEU A 52 -1.99 -7.38 9.08
N ASN A 53 -1.04 -8.31 9.18
CA ASN A 53 -0.96 -9.22 10.31
C ASN A 53 -0.06 -8.61 11.39
N ARG A 54 -0.62 -8.37 12.58
CA ARG A 54 0.06 -7.81 13.76
C ARG A 54 -0.19 -8.72 14.93
N ASP A 55 0.88 -9.26 15.51
CA ASP A 55 0.80 -10.15 16.68
C ASP A 55 -0.19 -11.31 16.50
N GLY A 56 -0.25 -11.87 15.27
CA GLY A 56 -1.15 -12.96 14.90
C GLY A 56 -2.60 -12.53 14.59
N GLN A 57 -2.92 -11.24 14.69
CA GLN A 57 -4.23 -10.69 14.40
C GLN A 57 -4.25 -9.92 13.08
N ARG A 58 -5.33 -10.09 12.31
CA ARG A 58 -5.57 -9.30 11.11
C ARG A 58 -6.16 -7.95 11.50
N VAL A 59 -5.43 -6.87 11.22
CA VAL A 59 -5.84 -5.49 11.47
C VAL A 59 -5.95 -4.74 10.14
N TRP A 60 -7.02 -3.97 9.97
CA TRP A 60 -7.25 -3.17 8.77
C TRP A 60 -6.76 -1.73 8.99
N TYR A 61 -5.91 -1.26 8.09
CA TYR A 61 -5.40 0.11 8.09
C TYR A 61 -5.89 0.84 6.85
N ALA A 62 -6.32 2.09 7.03
CA ALA A 62 -6.45 3.01 5.91
C ALA A 62 -5.05 3.42 5.44
N TYR A 63 -4.89 3.52 4.12
CA TYR A 63 -3.62 3.93 3.54
C TYR A 63 -3.77 4.85 2.33
N GLU A 64 -2.68 5.56 2.05
CA GLU A 64 -2.45 6.36 0.86
C GLU A 64 -1.07 6.01 0.32
N VAL A 65 -0.93 6.08 -1.00
CA VAL A 65 0.35 5.86 -1.67
C VAL A 65 1.13 7.16 -1.59
N ALA A 66 2.21 7.16 -0.80
CA ALA A 66 3.09 8.31 -0.69
C ALA A 66 4.14 8.33 -1.82
N ARG A 67 4.56 7.14 -2.29
CA ARG A 67 5.54 6.99 -3.38
C ARG A 67 5.40 5.64 -4.08
N GLU A 68 5.69 5.60 -5.37
CA GLU A 68 5.88 4.37 -6.16
C GLU A 68 7.37 4.20 -6.49
N PHE A 69 7.82 2.95 -6.55
CA PHE A 69 9.20 2.58 -6.88
C PHE A 69 9.20 1.69 -8.12
N ASP A 70 10.16 1.92 -9.01
CA ASP A 70 10.29 1.16 -10.25
C ASP A 70 10.94 -0.21 -10.00
N THR A 71 11.75 -0.32 -8.94
CA THR A 71 12.51 -1.53 -8.64
C THR A 71 12.54 -1.85 -7.15
N VAL A 72 12.70 -3.15 -6.84
CA VAL A 72 12.93 -3.65 -5.47
C VAL A 72 14.20 -3.03 -4.86
N ALA A 73 15.24 -2.83 -5.67
CA ALA A 73 16.49 -2.23 -5.21
C ALA A 73 16.31 -0.77 -4.76
N GLU A 74 15.57 0.02 -5.54
CA GLU A 74 15.22 1.40 -5.17
C GLU A 74 14.42 1.44 -3.87
N ALA A 75 13.37 0.61 -3.78
CA ALA A 75 12.52 0.54 -2.59
C ALA A 75 13.30 0.12 -1.33
N GLY A 76 14.19 -0.87 -1.44
CA GLY A 76 15.04 -1.32 -0.34
C GLY A 76 16.05 -0.27 0.11
N ALA A 77 16.68 0.43 -0.84
CA ALA A 77 17.59 1.53 -0.51
C ALA A 77 16.87 2.68 0.21
N PHE A 78 15.65 3.00 -0.24
CA PHE A 78 14.82 4.00 0.43
C PHE A 78 14.43 3.58 1.85
N ALA A 79 14.05 2.31 2.04
CA ALA A 79 13.69 1.77 3.35
C ALA A 79 14.84 1.91 4.36
N ALA A 80 16.06 1.52 3.95
CA ALA A 80 17.25 1.59 4.79
C ALA A 80 17.62 3.04 5.17
N GLN A 81 17.51 3.97 4.21
CA GLN A 81 17.81 5.39 4.45
C GLN A 81 16.82 6.07 5.41
N ASN A 82 15.56 5.61 5.43
CA ASN A 82 14.47 6.21 6.21
C ASN A 82 14.08 5.38 7.44
N ALA A 83 14.84 4.34 7.79
CA ALA A 83 14.55 3.42 8.89
C ALA A 83 13.11 2.84 8.84
N ILE A 84 12.68 2.40 7.66
CA ILE A 84 11.39 1.74 7.46
C ILE A 84 11.60 0.23 7.58
N ASP A 85 11.20 -0.33 8.72
CA ASP A 85 11.43 -1.75 9.04
C ASP A 85 10.38 -2.69 8.43
N ASP A 86 9.23 -2.15 8.03
CA ASP A 86 8.10 -2.95 7.58
C ASP A 86 7.99 -2.99 6.06
N VAL A 87 8.73 -3.92 5.47
CA VAL A 87 8.93 -4.05 4.02
C VAL A 87 8.60 -5.48 3.55
N GLU A 88 7.78 -5.59 2.50
CA GLU A 88 7.48 -6.86 1.82
C GLU A 88 7.37 -6.58 0.31
N LEU A 89 8.31 -7.13 -0.46
CA LEU A 89 8.59 -6.77 -1.87
C LEU A 89 8.47 -7.95 -2.83
#